data_AF-A0A8H3H8W6-F1
#
_entry.id   AF-A0A8H3H8W6-F1
#
_cell.length_a   1.000
_cell.length_b   1.000
_cell.length_c   1.000
_cell.angle_alpha   90.00
_cell.angle_beta   90.00
_cell.angle_gamma   90.00
#
_symmetry.space_group_name_H-M   'P 1'
#
loop_
_entity.id
_entity.type
_entity.pdbx_description
1 polymer ?
#
loop_
_entity_poly.entity_id
_entity_poly.type
_entity_poly.pdbx_seq_one_letter_code
_entity_poly.pdbx_strand_id
1 'polypeptide(L)'
;MASRIAVQSLRGSSSLLRRQATAIPRLAAVPSRQYSDASRPPPEQRANAMIESLPGNSLISKTGTVVLGTGVAAAAISQELYVVNEETIVLVGTAIMFTFLARILKDPYKEWSEGHINRIRNILNTTRKEHTQAVTARIDAVQQMKDVVDVTKGLFALSKETAKLEHEAFAQRQKAAVAAEVKAVLDSWVRYEQQEKESEQADLAKAVIERVTKNLTDAKNQQDILNNAIAEVEQLVKSKAI
;
A
#
# COMPACT_ATOMS: atom_id res chain seq x y z
N MET A 1 -40.77 -30.26 3.98
CA MET A 1 -40.45 -31.41 4.85
C MET A 1 -39.83 -30.90 6.15
N ALA A 2 -40.65 -30.90 7.21
CA ALA A 2 -40.32 -31.03 8.65
C ALA A 2 -39.13 -30.22 9.22
N SER A 3 -39.32 -29.10 9.93
CA SER A 3 -39.71 -29.01 11.36
C SER A 3 -39.00 -30.02 12.27
N ARG A 4 -38.22 -29.55 13.27
CA ARG A 4 -38.30 -29.99 14.68
C ARG A 4 -37.72 -28.94 15.63
N ILE A 5 -38.64 -28.41 16.43
CA ILE A 5 -38.45 -27.66 17.67
C ILE A 5 -37.90 -28.61 18.74
N ALA A 6 -36.93 -28.19 19.53
CA ALA A 6 -36.54 -28.86 20.76
C ALA A 6 -36.95 -27.99 21.96
N VAL A 7 -37.99 -28.45 22.65
CA VAL A 7 -38.52 -27.97 23.93
C VAL A 7 -38.35 -29.12 24.92
N GLN A 8 -38.26 -28.79 26.22
CA GLN A 8 -38.13 -29.65 27.42
C GLN A 8 -36.68 -30.03 27.81
N SER A 9 -36.26 -29.88 29.06
CA SER A 9 -37.03 -30.14 30.29
C SER A 9 -36.49 -29.37 31.51
N LEU A 10 -37.41 -28.85 32.32
CA LEU A 10 -37.19 -28.59 33.74
C LEU A 10 -37.16 -29.92 34.49
N ARG A 11 -36.20 -30.11 35.39
CA ARG A 11 -36.32 -31.05 36.50
C ARG A 11 -36.04 -30.33 37.81
N GLY A 12 -37.09 -30.24 38.62
CA GLY A 12 -36.99 -29.89 40.03
C GLY A 12 -36.33 -30.99 40.83
N SER A 13 -35.71 -30.59 41.93
CA SER A 13 -35.36 -31.47 43.04
C SER A 13 -35.69 -30.73 44.32
N SER A 14 -36.90 -30.99 44.81
CA SER A 14 -37.31 -30.78 46.18
C SER A 14 -36.82 -31.97 47.00
N SER A 15 -36.04 -31.72 48.05
CA SER A 15 -35.99 -32.65 49.17
C SER A 15 -35.66 -31.94 50.48
N LEU A 16 -36.65 -31.99 51.37
CA LEU A 16 -36.52 -32.26 52.80
C LEU A 16 -36.09 -31.13 53.75
N LEU A 17 -37.14 -30.44 54.20
CA LEU A 17 -37.42 -30.05 55.58
C LEU A 17 -36.48 -30.65 56.67
N ARG A 18 -35.80 -29.77 57.40
CA ARG A 18 -35.45 -30.00 58.81
C ARG A 18 -35.86 -28.77 59.62
N ARG A 19 -36.83 -28.98 60.52
CA ARG A 19 -37.28 -28.00 61.53
C ARG A 19 -36.74 -28.43 62.90
N GLN A 20 -36.66 -27.44 63.79
CA GLN A 20 -36.35 -27.45 65.24
C GLN A 20 -34.91 -26.98 65.54
N ALA A 21 -34.64 -26.03 66.44
CA ALA A 21 -35.42 -25.49 67.55
C ALA A 21 -35.06 -24.02 67.83
N THR A 22 -35.94 -23.39 68.61
CA THR A 22 -35.94 -22.02 69.12
C THR A 22 -34.69 -21.62 69.91
N ALA A 23 -34.11 -20.47 69.57
CA ALA A 23 -33.35 -19.63 70.48
C ALA A 23 -33.69 -18.17 70.18
N ILE A 24 -34.26 -17.46 71.15
CA ILE A 24 -34.55 -16.03 71.09
C ILE A 24 -33.22 -15.28 71.33
N PRO A 25 -32.71 -14.47 70.40
CA PRO A 25 -31.69 -13.48 70.73
C PRO A 25 -32.38 -12.16 71.08
N ARG A 26 -31.93 -11.64 72.21
CA ARG A 26 -32.21 -10.33 72.81
C ARG A 26 -32.37 -9.18 71.81
N LEU A 27 -33.28 -8.26 72.18
CA LEU A 27 -33.43 -6.89 71.69
C LEU A 27 -32.15 -6.36 71.03
N ALA A 28 -32.24 -6.08 69.73
CA ALA A 28 -31.20 -5.41 68.98
C ALA A 28 -31.00 -4.01 69.56
N ALA A 29 -29.94 -3.83 70.33
CA ALA A 29 -29.38 -2.52 70.61
C ALA A 29 -29.08 -1.83 69.28
N VAL A 30 -29.53 -0.58 69.13
CA VAL A 30 -29.15 0.30 68.03
C VAL A 30 -27.61 0.30 67.95
N PRO A 31 -27.00 -0.16 66.84
CA PRO A 31 -25.56 0.01 66.70
C PRO A 31 -25.30 1.50 66.54
N SER A 32 -24.79 2.13 67.59
CA SER A 32 -24.01 3.35 67.46
C SER A 32 -22.99 3.08 66.36
N ARG A 33 -23.11 3.78 65.22
CA ARG A 33 -22.14 3.73 64.13
C ARG A 33 -20.81 4.26 64.66
N GLN A 34 -20.04 3.39 65.29
CA GLN A 34 -18.61 3.56 65.47
C GLN A 34 -18.02 3.44 64.07
N TYR A 35 -17.71 4.60 63.47
CA TYR A 35 -16.89 4.67 62.28
C TYR A 35 -15.52 4.09 62.63
N SER A 36 -15.29 2.84 62.25
CA SER A 36 -13.98 2.20 62.28
C SER A 36 -12.99 2.98 61.41
N ASP A 37 -11.92 3.40 62.06
CA ASP A 37 -10.83 4.25 61.61
C ASP A 37 -9.75 3.42 60.92
N ALA A 38 -9.89 3.14 59.62
CA ALA A 38 -8.92 2.30 58.89
C ALA A 38 -8.52 2.81 57.50
N SER A 39 -9.01 3.97 57.06
CA SER A 39 -8.61 4.58 55.77
C SER A 39 -8.82 6.10 55.73
N ARG A 40 -8.77 6.74 56.90
CA ARG A 40 -8.78 8.20 56.99
C ARG A 40 -7.34 8.69 56.99
N PRO A 41 -6.89 9.51 56.01
CA PRO A 41 -5.59 10.14 56.12
C PRO A 41 -5.47 10.89 57.45
N PRO A 42 -4.26 10.98 58.03
CA PRO A 42 -4.00 11.70 59.27
C PRO A 42 -4.72 13.05 59.27
N PRO A 43 -5.26 13.49 60.42
CA PRO A 43 -6.03 14.74 60.51
C PRO A 43 -5.25 15.93 59.92
N GLU A 44 -3.93 15.94 60.10
CA GLU A 44 -3.01 16.93 59.51
C GLU A 44 -3.04 16.93 57.98
N GLN A 45 -2.98 15.76 57.34
CA GLN A 45 -2.99 15.64 55.88
C GLN A 45 -4.34 16.07 55.29
N ARG A 46 -5.43 15.82 56.00
CA ARG A 46 -6.78 16.27 55.60
C ARG A 46 -6.93 17.78 55.73
N ALA A 47 -6.45 18.35 56.83
CA ALA A 47 -6.47 19.79 57.04
C ALA A 47 -5.64 20.49 55.95
N ASN A 48 -4.46 19.96 55.62
CA ASN A 48 -3.63 20.47 54.53
C ASN A 48 -4.35 20.38 53.17
N ALA A 49 -4.99 19.25 52.85
CA ALA A 49 -5.77 19.12 51.62
C ALA A 49 -6.96 20.10 51.54
N MET A 50 -7.61 20.38 52.67
CA MET A 50 -8.66 21.39 52.76
C MET A 50 -8.12 22.80 52.53
N ILE A 51 -7.01 23.16 53.18
CA ILE A 51 -6.35 24.46 53.00
C ILE A 51 -5.88 24.64 51.55
N GLU A 52 -5.35 23.58 50.93
CA GLU A 52 -4.91 23.59 49.54
C GLU A 52 -6.06 23.82 48.55
N SER A 53 -7.26 23.29 48.84
CA SER A 53 -8.46 23.47 48.00
C SER A 53 -9.04 24.89 48.01
N LEU A 54 -8.62 25.75 48.95
CA LEU A 54 -9.11 27.11 49.07
C LEU A 54 -8.48 28.04 48.02
N PRO A 55 -9.22 29.06 47.54
CA PRO A 55 -8.72 30.02 46.58
C PRO A 55 -7.52 30.81 47.16
N GLY A 56 -6.46 30.93 46.37
CA GLY A 56 -5.24 31.65 46.76
C GLY A 56 -3.97 30.91 46.35
N ASN A 57 -2.94 31.65 45.91
CA ASN A 57 -1.66 31.10 45.44
C ASN A 57 -0.56 31.07 46.52
N SER A 58 -0.83 31.59 47.73
CA SER A 58 0.14 31.63 48.84
C SER A 58 -0.45 31.06 50.12
N LEU A 59 0.41 30.45 50.96
CA LEU A 59 0.02 29.90 52.27
C LEU A 59 -0.65 30.96 53.15
N ILE A 60 -0.12 32.19 53.15
CA ILE A 60 -0.67 33.33 53.90
C ILE A 60 -2.07 33.69 53.40
N SER A 61 -2.32 33.64 52.09
CA SER A 61 -3.65 33.90 51.53
C SER A 61 -4.64 32.78 51.86
N LYS A 62 -4.21 31.53 51.82
CA LYS A 62 -5.06 30.38 52.17
C LYS A 62 -5.41 30.37 53.66
N THR A 63 -4.44 30.58 54.55
CA THR A 63 -4.72 30.71 56.00
C THR A 63 -5.49 31.99 56.30
N GLY A 64 -5.19 33.07 55.57
CA GLY A 64 -5.89 34.35 55.68
C GLY A 64 -7.38 34.22 55.36
N THR A 65 -7.75 33.52 54.29
CA THR A 65 -9.18 33.33 53.95
C THR A 65 -9.93 32.50 54.99
N VAL A 66 -9.31 31.46 55.55
CA VAL A 66 -9.92 30.69 56.66
C VAL A 66 -10.12 31.57 57.88
N VAL A 67 -9.05 32.25 58.34
CA VAL A 67 -9.09 33.08 59.54
C VAL A 67 -10.07 34.24 59.38
N LEU A 68 -10.06 34.90 58.22
CA LEU A 68 -11.02 35.97 57.90
C LEU A 68 -12.45 35.43 57.82
N GLY A 69 -12.67 34.29 57.16
CA GLY A 69 -14.00 33.69 57.06
C GLY A 69 -14.56 33.30 58.44
N THR A 70 -13.74 32.65 59.27
CA THR A 70 -14.12 32.32 60.66
C THR A 70 -14.29 33.54 61.53
N GLY A 71 -13.45 34.57 61.35
CA GLY A 71 -13.51 35.81 62.12
C GLY A 71 -14.76 36.62 61.81
N VAL A 72 -15.13 36.74 60.52
CA VAL A 72 -16.38 37.37 60.09
C VAL A 72 -17.59 36.59 60.59
N ALA A 73 -17.57 35.25 60.51
CA ALA A 73 -18.65 34.43 61.03
C ALA A 73 -18.82 34.58 62.56
N ALA A 74 -17.71 34.55 63.32
CA ALA A 74 -17.73 34.75 64.76
C ALA A 74 -18.18 36.17 65.14
N ALA A 75 -17.74 37.20 64.42
CA ALA A 75 -18.20 38.57 64.62
C ALA A 75 -19.69 38.73 64.30
N ALA A 76 -20.18 38.11 63.23
CA ALA A 76 -21.60 38.16 62.84
C ALA A 76 -22.52 37.52 63.90
N ILE A 77 -22.06 36.43 64.53
CA ILE A 77 -22.78 35.79 65.65
C ILE A 77 -22.66 36.66 66.91
N SER A 78 -21.45 37.11 67.25
CA SER A 78 -21.16 37.84 68.48
C SER A 78 -21.82 39.22 68.52
N GLN A 79 -22.01 39.87 67.37
CA GLN A 79 -22.67 41.17 67.26
C GLN A 79 -24.16 41.05 66.90
N GLU A 80 -24.73 39.83 66.92
CA GLU A 80 -26.12 39.55 66.51
C GLU A 80 -26.48 40.09 65.11
N LEU A 81 -25.46 40.31 64.25
CA LEU A 81 -25.66 40.72 62.87
C LEU A 81 -26.42 39.64 62.07
N TYR A 82 -26.28 38.39 62.49
CA TYR A 82 -27.10 37.28 62.03
C TYR A 82 -27.96 36.75 63.18
N VAL A 83 -29.27 37.02 63.14
CA VAL A 83 -30.25 36.52 64.10
C VAL A 83 -30.83 35.20 63.59
N VAL A 84 -30.72 34.16 64.41
CA VAL A 84 -31.29 32.84 64.09
C VAL A 84 -32.80 32.90 64.25
N ASN A 85 -33.50 33.07 63.12
CA ASN A 85 -34.96 33.02 63.03
C ASN A 85 -35.46 31.73 62.34
N GLU A 86 -36.76 31.52 62.26
CA GLU A 86 -37.41 30.39 61.59
C GLU A 86 -36.96 30.21 60.12
N GLU A 87 -36.68 31.31 59.42
CA GLU A 87 -36.18 31.29 58.03
C GLU A 87 -34.79 30.63 57.88
N THR A 88 -34.01 30.53 58.97
CA THR A 88 -32.70 29.86 58.93
C THR A 88 -32.81 28.36 58.69
N ILE A 89 -33.88 27.73 59.19
CA ILE A 89 -34.18 26.31 58.95
C ILE A 89 -34.56 26.11 57.47
N VAL A 90 -35.34 27.04 56.90
CA VAL A 90 -35.68 27.04 55.48
C VAL A 90 -34.44 27.23 54.61
N LEU A 91 -33.55 28.14 54.99
CA LEU A 91 -32.27 28.38 54.30
C LEU A 91 -31.39 27.12 54.31
N VAL A 92 -31.20 26.50 55.48
CA VAL A 92 -30.38 25.28 55.61
C VAL A 92 -31.00 24.12 54.83
N GLY A 93 -32.33 23.92 54.90
CA GLY A 93 -33.04 22.91 54.13
C GLY A 93 -32.90 23.11 52.61
N THR A 94 -33.01 24.35 52.16
CA THR A 94 -32.83 24.74 50.75
C THR A 94 -31.39 24.54 50.28
N ALA A 95 -30.39 24.86 51.11
CA ALA A 95 -28.98 24.64 50.81
C ALA A 95 -28.65 23.14 50.69
N ILE A 96 -29.20 22.30 51.57
CA ILE A 96 -29.06 20.84 51.49
C ILE A 96 -29.71 20.32 50.20
N MET A 97 -30.94 20.76 49.89
CA MET A 97 -31.63 20.38 48.67
C MET A 97 -30.80 20.74 47.41
N PHE A 98 -30.32 21.98 47.30
CA PHE A 98 -29.53 22.41 46.15
C PHE A 98 -28.18 21.71 46.05
N THR A 99 -27.51 21.41 47.16
CA THR A 99 -26.24 20.67 47.11
C THR A 99 -26.43 19.23 46.66
N PHE A 100 -27.51 18.56 47.10
CA PHE A 100 -27.87 17.23 46.58
C PHE A 100 -28.25 17.29 45.10
N LEU A 101 -29.07 18.27 44.70
CA LEU A 101 -29.49 18.43 43.31
C LEU A 101 -28.30 18.73 42.39
N ALA A 102 -27.38 19.61 42.82
CA ALA A 102 -26.16 19.91 42.09
C ALA A 102 -25.28 18.68 41.90
N ARG A 103 -25.17 17.80 42.91
CA ARG A 103 -24.44 16.53 42.76
C ARG A 103 -25.08 15.60 41.74
N ILE A 104 -26.41 15.49 41.72
CA ILE A 104 -27.12 14.59 40.81
C ILE A 104 -27.09 15.13 39.37
N LEU A 105 -27.22 16.45 39.18
CA LEU A 105 -27.30 17.06 37.84
C LEU A 105 -25.94 17.34 37.20
N LYS A 106 -24.86 17.40 37.98
CA LYS A 106 -23.52 17.76 37.49
C LYS A 106 -23.04 16.84 36.36
N ASP A 107 -23.05 15.54 36.59
CA ASP A 107 -22.52 14.57 35.64
C ASP A 107 -23.34 14.48 34.35
N PRO A 108 -24.69 14.35 34.38
CA PRO A 108 -25.47 14.32 33.14
C PRO A 108 -25.41 15.64 32.36
N TYR A 109 -25.34 16.79 33.04
CA TYR A 109 -25.16 18.07 32.36
C TYR A 109 -23.79 18.17 31.70
N LYS A 110 -22.73 17.70 32.37
CA LYS A 110 -21.38 17.65 31.82
C LYS A 110 -21.31 16.76 30.58
N GLU A 111 -21.85 15.54 30.64
CA GLU A 111 -21.88 14.62 29.50
C GLU A 111 -22.67 15.19 28.33
N TRP A 112 -23.82 15.82 28.60
CA TRP A 112 -24.62 16.49 27.56
C TRP A 112 -23.85 17.64 26.90
N SER A 113 -23.20 18.49 27.70
CA SER A 113 -22.40 19.62 27.23
C SER A 113 -21.21 19.15 26.38
N GLU A 114 -20.45 18.18 26.88
CA GLU A 114 -19.31 17.60 26.17
C GLU A 114 -19.76 16.90 24.88
N GLY A 115 -20.89 16.18 24.90
CA GLY A 115 -21.48 15.58 23.70
C GLY A 115 -21.85 16.60 22.63
N HIS A 116 -22.44 17.73 23.03
CA HIS A 116 -22.80 18.81 22.11
C HIS A 116 -21.55 19.48 21.51
N ILE A 117 -20.56 19.79 22.35
CA ILE A 117 -19.27 20.37 21.93
C ILE A 117 -18.56 19.43 20.96
N ASN A 118 -18.50 18.14 21.27
CA ASN A 118 -17.84 17.13 20.44
C ASN A 118 -18.57 16.93 19.11
N ARG A 119 -19.90 16.96 19.08
CA ARG A 119 -20.67 16.92 17.82
C ARG A 119 -20.32 18.09 16.92
N ILE A 120 -20.33 19.32 17.44
CA ILE A 120 -19.99 20.52 16.65
C ILE A 120 -18.54 20.45 16.15
N ARG A 121 -17.61 20.08 17.04
CA ARG A 121 -16.19 19.93 16.69
C ARG A 121 -16.00 18.88 15.59
N ASN A 122 -16.68 17.74 15.69
CA ASN A 122 -16.59 16.67 14.70
C ASN A 122 -17.16 17.09 13.35
N ILE A 123 -18.32 17.75 13.32
CA ILE A 123 -18.88 18.29 12.07
C ILE A 123 -17.90 19.26 11.43
N LEU A 124 -17.37 20.23 12.19
CA LEU A 124 -16.44 21.21 11.66
C LEU A 124 -15.15 20.57 11.10
N ASN A 125 -14.59 19.59 11.81
CA ASN A 125 -13.39 18.88 11.37
C ASN A 125 -13.64 18.00 10.15
N THR A 126 -14.77 17.28 10.12
CA THR A 126 -15.17 16.46 8.98
C THR A 126 -15.42 17.31 7.75
N THR A 127 -16.18 18.40 7.86
CA THR A 127 -16.43 19.32 6.74
C THR A 127 -15.14 19.95 6.21
N ARG A 128 -14.20 20.34 7.09
CA ARG A 128 -12.89 20.81 6.64
C ARG A 128 -12.15 19.74 5.85
N LYS A 129 -12.11 18.51 6.35
CA LYS A 129 -11.45 17.38 5.69
C LYS A 129 -12.09 17.06 4.34
N GLU A 130 -13.42 16.93 4.30
CA GLU A 130 -14.19 16.66 3.07
C GLU A 130 -13.98 17.77 2.04
N HIS A 131 -14.01 19.05 2.46
CA HIS A 131 -13.75 20.16 1.56
C HIS A 131 -12.32 20.13 1.00
N THR A 132 -11.31 19.90 1.86
CA THR A 132 -9.93 19.76 1.38
C THR A 132 -9.79 18.59 0.41
N GLN A 133 -10.42 17.45 0.68
CA GLN A 133 -10.38 16.28 -0.18
C GLN A 133 -11.06 16.53 -1.53
N ALA A 134 -12.22 17.20 -1.54
CA ALA A 134 -12.93 17.57 -2.76
C ALA A 134 -12.12 18.57 -3.62
N VAL A 135 -11.44 19.52 -2.99
CA VAL A 135 -10.55 20.47 -3.68
C VAL A 135 -9.33 19.73 -4.24
N THR A 136 -8.69 18.87 -3.47
CA THR A 136 -7.56 18.05 -3.95
C THR A 136 -7.96 17.17 -5.14
N ALA A 137 -9.10 16.47 -5.04
CA ALA A 137 -9.60 15.64 -6.14
C ALA A 137 -9.87 16.45 -7.43
N ARG A 138 -10.36 17.69 -7.30
CA ARG A 138 -10.51 18.60 -8.44
C ARG A 138 -9.18 19.07 -9.00
N ILE A 139 -8.19 19.35 -8.16
CA ILE A 139 -6.84 19.70 -8.59
C ILE A 139 -6.23 18.55 -9.38
N ASP A 140 -6.33 17.31 -8.88
CA ASP A 140 -5.80 16.12 -9.56
C ASP A 140 -6.47 15.91 -10.93
N ALA A 141 -7.79 16.08 -11.01
CA ALA A 141 -8.52 16.00 -12.28
C ALA A 141 -8.08 17.08 -13.28
N VAL A 142 -7.91 18.33 -12.84
CA VAL A 142 -7.42 19.43 -13.70
C VAL A 142 -5.96 19.22 -14.09
N GLN A 143 -5.14 18.64 -13.22
CA GLN A 143 -3.74 18.33 -13.51
C GLN A 143 -3.63 17.33 -14.67
N GLN A 144 -4.49 16.30 -14.73
CA GLN A 144 -4.53 15.38 -15.87
C GLN A 144 -4.90 16.08 -17.18
N MET A 145 -5.73 17.13 -17.13
CA MET A 145 -6.12 17.90 -18.30
C MET A 145 -5.00 18.84 -18.80
N LYS A 146 -4.00 19.15 -17.96
CA LYS A 146 -2.88 20.04 -18.32
C LYS A 146 -2.04 19.45 -19.45
N ASP A 147 -1.83 18.14 -19.45
CA ASP A 147 -0.92 17.46 -20.39
C ASP A 147 -1.59 17.10 -21.73
N VAL A 148 -2.91 17.28 -21.86
CA VAL A 148 -3.66 16.91 -23.06
C VAL A 148 -3.19 17.69 -24.30
N VAL A 149 -2.78 18.95 -24.13
CA VAL A 149 -2.28 19.78 -25.23
C VAL A 149 -0.96 19.22 -25.79
N ASP A 150 -0.05 18.80 -24.92
CA ASP A 150 1.25 18.27 -25.34
C ASP A 150 1.12 16.85 -25.92
N VAL A 151 0.24 16.01 -25.35
CA VAL A 151 -0.10 14.70 -25.93
C VAL A 151 -0.70 14.86 -27.32
N THR A 152 -1.60 15.85 -27.52
CA THR A 152 -2.21 16.09 -28.83
C THR A 152 -1.16 16.56 -29.86
N LYS A 153 -0.27 17.48 -29.49
CA LYS A 153 0.86 17.88 -30.36
C LYS A 153 1.76 16.69 -30.67
N GLY A 154 2.05 15.84 -29.68
CA GLY A 154 2.81 14.61 -29.85
C GLY A 154 2.15 13.65 -30.85
N LEU A 155 0.82 13.49 -30.79
CA LEU A 155 0.08 12.64 -31.72
C LEU A 155 0.15 13.16 -33.17
N PHE A 156 0.05 14.48 -33.38
CA PHE A 156 0.21 15.08 -34.71
C PHE A 156 1.65 14.99 -35.22
N ALA A 157 2.65 15.19 -34.35
CA ALA A 157 4.05 15.01 -34.71
C ALA A 157 4.34 13.55 -35.10
N LEU A 158 3.87 12.59 -34.29
CA LEU A 158 4.00 11.16 -34.57
C LEU A 158 3.36 10.77 -35.91
N SER A 159 2.16 11.28 -36.20
CA SER A 159 1.48 11.05 -37.48
C SER A 159 2.31 11.57 -38.67
N LYS A 160 2.88 12.78 -38.54
CA LYS A 160 3.73 13.38 -39.58
C LYS A 160 5.05 12.62 -39.78
N GLU A 161 5.68 12.20 -38.69
CA GLU A 161 6.91 11.40 -38.73
C GLU A 161 6.65 10.01 -39.32
N THR A 162 5.53 9.39 -38.97
CA THR A 162 5.13 8.08 -39.53
C THR A 162 4.96 8.17 -41.04
N ALA A 163 4.23 9.17 -41.54
CA ALA A 163 4.06 9.37 -42.98
C ALA A 163 5.39 9.61 -43.71
N LYS A 164 6.33 10.34 -43.09
CA LYS A 164 7.66 10.58 -43.64
C LYS A 164 8.48 9.29 -43.70
N LEU A 165 8.50 8.51 -42.61
CA LEU A 165 9.21 7.25 -42.54
C LEU A 165 8.65 6.20 -43.48
N GLU A 166 7.32 6.15 -43.66
CA GLU A 166 6.69 5.27 -44.65
C GLU A 166 7.11 5.62 -46.08
N HIS A 167 7.15 6.91 -46.41
CA HIS A 167 7.62 7.37 -47.72
C HIS A 167 9.09 7.02 -47.96
N GLU A 168 9.97 7.29 -46.99
CA GLU A 168 11.39 6.95 -47.08
C GLU A 168 11.61 5.44 -47.20
N ALA A 169 10.89 4.64 -46.40
CA ALA A 169 10.93 3.18 -46.47
C ALA A 169 10.43 2.66 -47.82
N PHE A 170 9.39 3.27 -48.40
CA PHE A 170 8.88 2.89 -49.72
C PHE A 170 9.89 3.20 -50.83
N ALA A 171 10.49 4.40 -50.82
CA ALA A 171 11.52 4.78 -51.78
C ALA A 171 12.75 3.86 -51.69
N GLN A 172 13.19 3.52 -50.47
CA GLN A 172 14.31 2.61 -50.26
C GLN A 172 13.99 1.19 -50.72
N ARG A 173 12.77 0.70 -50.49
CA ARG A 173 12.31 -0.60 -51.01
C ARG A 173 12.30 -0.63 -52.54
N GLN A 174 11.84 0.42 -53.19
CA GLN A 174 11.89 0.52 -54.66
C GLN A 174 13.32 0.46 -55.19
N LYS A 175 14.25 1.22 -54.59
CA LYS A 175 15.68 1.17 -54.95
C LYS A 175 16.27 -0.21 -54.76
N ALA A 176 15.96 -0.88 -53.65
CA ALA A 176 16.45 -2.24 -53.37
C ALA A 176 15.86 -3.27 -54.34
N ALA A 177 14.58 -3.16 -54.70
CA ALA A 177 13.94 -4.04 -55.68
C ALA A 177 14.59 -3.90 -57.06
N VAL A 178 14.79 -2.66 -57.56
CA VAL A 178 15.47 -2.42 -58.83
C VAL A 178 16.92 -2.93 -58.81
N ALA A 179 17.65 -2.68 -57.72
CA ALA A 179 19.01 -3.19 -57.57
C ALA A 179 19.06 -4.73 -57.57
N ALA A 180 18.07 -5.39 -56.96
CA ALA A 180 17.95 -6.84 -56.96
C ALA A 180 17.63 -7.41 -58.35
N GLU A 181 16.73 -6.76 -59.10
CA GLU A 181 16.42 -7.14 -60.49
C GLU A 181 17.64 -7.00 -61.40
N VAL A 182 18.35 -5.86 -61.33
CA VAL A 182 19.58 -5.65 -62.12
C VAL A 182 20.65 -6.67 -61.75
N LYS A 183 20.82 -6.97 -60.47
CA LYS A 183 21.73 -8.02 -60.02
C LYS A 183 21.32 -9.40 -60.56
N ALA A 184 20.05 -9.74 -60.51
CA ALA A 184 19.55 -11.03 -61.02
C ALA A 184 19.80 -11.18 -62.52
N VAL A 185 19.66 -10.09 -63.29
CA VAL A 185 20.04 -10.07 -64.71
C VAL A 185 21.55 -10.27 -64.86
N LEU A 186 22.38 -9.53 -64.12
CA LEU A 186 23.84 -9.68 -64.20
C LEU A 186 24.31 -11.09 -63.82
N ASP A 187 23.75 -11.66 -62.75
CA ASP A 187 24.05 -13.02 -62.29
C ASP A 187 23.63 -14.07 -63.34
N SER A 188 22.54 -13.83 -64.09
CA SER A 188 22.14 -14.73 -65.19
C SER A 188 23.07 -14.64 -66.39
N TRP A 189 23.59 -13.46 -66.72
CA TRP A 189 24.64 -13.28 -67.74
C TRP A 189 25.94 -13.98 -67.34
N VAL A 190 26.39 -13.80 -66.09
CA VAL A 190 27.60 -14.47 -65.58
C VAL A 190 27.44 -15.99 -65.61
N ARG A 191 26.27 -16.50 -65.22
CA ARG A 191 25.97 -17.93 -65.31
C ARG A 191 25.96 -18.44 -66.75
N TYR A 192 25.40 -17.68 -67.69
CA TYR A 192 25.43 -18.01 -69.11
C TYR A 192 26.87 -18.07 -69.64
N GLU A 193 27.70 -17.07 -69.31
CA GLU A 193 29.10 -17.02 -69.72
C GLU A 193 29.91 -18.20 -69.14
N GLN A 194 29.69 -18.54 -67.87
CA GLN A 194 30.32 -19.71 -67.26
C GLN A 194 29.89 -21.01 -67.96
N GLN A 195 28.60 -21.15 -68.28
CA GLN A 195 28.08 -22.32 -69.00
C GLN A 195 28.66 -22.44 -70.42
N GLU A 196 28.78 -21.32 -71.15
CA GLU A 196 29.43 -21.31 -72.45
C GLU A 196 30.91 -21.71 -72.33
N LYS A 197 31.67 -21.10 -71.41
CA LYS A 197 33.08 -21.45 -71.18
C LYS A 197 33.26 -22.93 -70.82
N GLU A 198 32.40 -23.47 -69.95
CA GLU A 198 32.43 -24.89 -69.59
C GLU A 198 32.11 -25.78 -70.81
N SER A 199 31.15 -25.38 -71.66
CA SER A 199 30.82 -26.12 -72.89
C SER A 199 31.94 -26.10 -73.92
N GLU A 200 32.57 -24.93 -74.14
CA GLU A 200 33.72 -24.79 -75.03
C GLU A 200 34.91 -25.59 -74.52
N GLN A 201 35.19 -25.56 -73.21
CA GLN A 201 36.24 -26.38 -72.60
C GLN A 201 35.93 -27.88 -72.75
N ALA A 202 34.67 -28.30 -72.57
CA ALA A 202 34.27 -29.68 -72.77
C ALA A 202 34.43 -30.13 -74.23
N ASP A 203 34.07 -29.29 -75.20
CA ASP A 203 34.19 -29.62 -76.61
C ASP A 203 35.65 -29.56 -77.10
N LEU A 204 36.46 -28.61 -76.62
CA LEU A 204 37.90 -28.59 -76.81
C LEU A 204 38.56 -29.84 -76.21
N ALA A 205 38.18 -30.24 -74.99
CA ALA A 205 38.68 -31.46 -74.36
C ALA A 205 38.33 -32.70 -75.18
N LYS A 206 37.08 -32.84 -75.66
CA LYS A 206 36.68 -33.94 -76.56
C LYS A 206 37.49 -33.93 -77.85
N ALA A 207 37.65 -32.78 -78.49
CA ALA A 207 38.39 -32.67 -79.75
C ALA A 207 39.89 -32.99 -79.57
N VAL A 208 40.49 -32.57 -78.45
CA VAL A 208 41.87 -32.92 -78.09
C VAL A 208 41.99 -34.42 -77.82
N ILE A 209 41.08 -34.99 -77.02
CA ILE A 209 41.05 -36.44 -76.75
C ILE A 209 40.90 -37.22 -78.06
N GLU A 210 39.99 -36.84 -78.95
CA GLU A 210 39.77 -37.50 -80.24
C GLU A 210 40.99 -37.37 -81.18
N ARG A 211 41.64 -36.20 -81.21
CA ARG A 211 42.88 -36.03 -81.98
C ARG A 211 44.02 -36.87 -81.41
N VAL A 212 44.17 -36.93 -80.10
CA VAL A 212 45.18 -37.77 -79.44
C VAL A 212 44.90 -39.25 -79.69
N THR A 213 43.66 -39.72 -79.56
CA THR A 213 43.31 -41.12 -79.83
C THR A 213 43.52 -41.49 -81.30
N LYS A 214 43.17 -40.62 -82.26
CA LYS A 214 43.48 -40.81 -83.68
C LYS A 214 44.99 -40.87 -83.94
N ASN A 215 45.76 -39.93 -83.39
CA ASN A 215 47.22 -39.94 -83.51
C ASN A 215 47.85 -41.20 -82.89
N LEU A 216 47.27 -41.78 -81.84
CA LEU A 216 47.71 -43.05 -81.24
C LEU A 216 47.37 -44.28 -82.11
N THR A 217 46.36 -44.18 -82.98
CA THR A 217 46.02 -45.26 -83.93
C THR A 217 46.85 -45.23 -85.22
N ASP A 218 47.57 -44.14 -85.50
CA ASP A 218 48.42 -44.04 -86.69
C ASP A 218 49.65 -44.97 -86.58
N ALA A 219 49.84 -45.83 -87.59
CA ALA A 219 50.88 -46.85 -87.60
C ALA A 219 52.32 -46.29 -87.46
N LYS A 220 52.55 -45.07 -87.96
CA LYS A 220 53.86 -44.39 -87.83
C LYS A 220 54.14 -43.99 -86.38
N ASN A 221 53.17 -43.40 -85.69
CA ASN A 221 53.31 -43.03 -84.29
C ASN A 221 53.38 -44.27 -83.38
N GLN A 222 52.66 -45.35 -83.69
CA GLN A 222 52.80 -46.61 -82.96
C GLN A 222 54.21 -47.20 -83.06
N GLN A 223 54.82 -47.16 -84.26
CA GLN A 223 56.21 -47.55 -84.43
C GLN A 223 57.16 -46.63 -83.67
N ASP A 224 56.96 -45.32 -83.72
CA ASP A 224 57.79 -44.35 -82.98
C ASP A 224 57.65 -44.53 -81.46
N ILE A 225 56.45 -44.84 -80.94
CA ILE A 225 56.22 -45.16 -79.53
C ILE A 225 56.89 -46.48 -79.16
N LEU A 226 56.78 -47.53 -79.99
CA LEU A 226 57.48 -48.80 -79.77
C LEU A 226 58.99 -48.62 -79.77
N ASN A 227 59.53 -47.83 -80.70
CA ASN A 227 60.96 -47.53 -80.78
C ASN A 227 61.44 -46.73 -79.56
N ASN A 228 60.66 -45.74 -79.10
CA ASN A 228 60.96 -45.00 -77.87
C ASN A 228 60.83 -45.89 -76.62
N ALA A 229 59.83 -46.76 -76.54
CA ALA A 229 59.69 -47.71 -75.44
C ALA A 229 60.85 -48.73 -75.41
N ILE A 230 61.30 -49.21 -76.57
CA ILE A 230 62.51 -50.04 -76.68
C ILE A 230 63.74 -49.23 -76.23
N ALA A 231 63.87 -47.97 -76.64
CA ALA A 231 64.97 -47.10 -76.20
C ALA A 231 64.94 -46.83 -74.69
N GLU A 232 63.77 -46.63 -74.08
CA GLU A 232 63.60 -46.47 -72.64
C GLU A 232 63.89 -47.77 -71.88
N VAL A 233 63.45 -48.92 -72.39
CA VAL A 233 63.80 -50.23 -71.82
C VAL A 233 65.30 -50.49 -71.96
N GLU A 234 65.91 -50.18 -73.10
CA GLU A 234 67.36 -50.27 -73.28
C GLU A 234 68.11 -49.33 -72.32
N GLN A 235 67.59 -48.14 -72.05
CA GLN A 235 68.14 -47.23 -71.03
C GLN A 235 67.95 -47.77 -69.61
N LEU A 236 66.79 -48.37 -69.28
CA LEU A 236 66.53 -48.99 -67.97
C LEU A 236 67.43 -50.22 -67.73
N VAL A 237 67.68 -51.01 -68.78
CA VAL A 237 68.61 -52.16 -68.76
C VAL A 237 70.07 -51.67 -68.68
N LYS A 238 70.44 -50.60 -69.41
CA LYS A 238 71.77 -49.98 -69.30
C LYS A 238 72.00 -49.29 -67.94
N SER A 239 70.94 -48.79 -67.29
CA SER A 239 71.00 -48.14 -65.98
C SER A 239 70.80 -49.08 -64.79
N LYS A 240 70.63 -50.40 -65.03
CA LYS A 240 70.65 -51.45 -64.00
C LYS A 240 69.63 -51.23 -62.88
N ALA A 241 68.41 -50.84 -63.24
CA ALA A 241 67.26 -50.76 -62.33
C ALA A 241 66.33 -51.98 -62.39
N ILE A 242 66.77 -53.06 -63.06
CA ILE A 242 66.43 -54.48 -62.81
C ILE A 242 67.72 -55.29 -63.05
#